data_AF-A0A139R3V5-F1
#
_entry.id   AF-A0A139R3V5-F1
#
_cell.length_a   1.000
_cell.length_b   1.000
_cell.length_c   1.000
_cell.angle_alpha   90.00
_cell.angle_beta   90.00
_cell.angle_gamma   90.00
#
_symmetry.space_group_name_H-M   'P 1'
#
loop_
_entity.id
_entity.type
_entity.pdbx_description
1 polymer ?
#
loop_
_entity_poly.entity_id
_entity_poly.type
_entity_poly.pdbx_seq_one_letter_code
_entity_poly.pdbx_strand_id
1 'polypeptide(L)'
;MDVKETILAEHKTLKRIEELQEFMHGTSMLALGLHEDGVIKQPEEKKIVFATMHVLSHVIEDVLNGKDALDAMSDALFPDEDED
;
A
#
# COMPACT_ATOMS: atom_id res chain seq x y z
N MET A 1 2.88 11.37 31.23
CA MET A 1 2.07 11.60 30.02
C MET A 1 0.65 11.18 30.33
N ASP A 2 -0.33 11.94 29.86
CA ASP A 2 -1.74 11.57 29.96
C ASP A 2 -2.03 10.46 28.96
N VAL A 3 -2.46 9.28 29.45
CA VAL A 3 -2.65 8.08 28.62
C VAL A 3 -3.68 8.34 27.51
N LYS A 4 -4.72 9.13 27.79
CA LYS A 4 -5.76 9.46 26.81
C LYS A 4 -5.21 10.35 25.69
N GLU A 5 -4.39 11.32 26.02
CA GLU A 5 -3.71 12.16 25.03
C GLU A 5 -2.79 11.33 24.12
N THR A 6 -2.03 10.39 24.69
CA THR A 6 -1.18 9.45 23.92
C THR A 6 -2.02 8.59 22.96
N ILE A 7 -3.08 7.94 23.45
CA ILE A 7 -3.96 7.09 22.61
C ILE A 7 -4.58 7.89 21.46
N LEU A 8 -5.01 9.14 21.72
CA LEU A 8 -5.57 10.01 20.70
C LEU A 8 -4.53 10.39 19.64
N ALA A 9 -3.29 10.66 20.04
CA ALA A 9 -2.20 10.97 19.13
C ALA A 9 -1.84 9.76 18.25
N GLU A 10 -1.81 8.56 18.82
CA GLU A 10 -1.59 7.30 18.10
C GLU A 10 -2.72 7.03 17.09
N HIS A 11 -3.99 7.15 17.49
CA HIS A 11 -5.14 6.97 16.58
C HIS A 11 -5.12 7.94 15.39
N LYS A 12 -4.74 9.21 15.63
CA LYS A 12 -4.58 10.17 14.54
C LYS A 12 -3.45 9.77 13.59
N THR A 13 -2.40 9.14 14.09
CA THR A 13 -1.29 8.64 13.28
C THR A 13 -1.73 7.43 12.45
N LEU A 14 -2.42 6.46 13.06
CA LEU A 14 -2.99 5.30 12.35
C LEU A 14 -3.91 5.74 11.22
N LYS A 15 -4.82 6.69 11.48
CA LYS A 15 -5.70 7.25 10.45
C LYS A 15 -4.94 7.85 9.26
N ARG A 16 -3.83 8.56 9.50
CA ARG A 16 -3.01 9.12 8.40
C ARG A 16 -2.29 8.03 7.59
N ILE A 17 -1.97 6.91 8.22
CA ILE A 17 -1.37 5.75 7.55
C ILE A 17 -2.41 5.01 6.72
N GLU A 18 -3.64 4.85 7.24
CA GLU A 18 -4.80 4.33 6.48
C GLU A 18 -5.07 5.20 5.23
N GLU A 19 -5.16 6.53 5.40
CA GLU A 19 -5.36 7.46 4.27
C GLU A 19 -4.21 7.38 3.23
N LEU A 20 -2.97 7.14 3.68
CA LEU A 20 -1.82 6.92 2.79
C LEU A 20 -1.93 5.59 2.04
N GLN A 21 -2.35 4.52 2.72
CA GLN A 21 -2.57 3.20 2.13
C GLN A 21 -3.61 3.28 1.01
N GLU A 22 -4.77 3.86 1.29
CA GLU A 22 -5.85 4.03 0.31
C GLU A 22 -5.39 4.86 -0.90
N PHE A 23 -4.65 5.95 -0.64
CA PHE A 23 -4.11 6.79 -1.70
C PHE A 23 -3.13 6.04 -2.60
N MET A 24 -2.20 5.26 -2.02
CA MET A 24 -1.23 4.47 -2.77
C MET A 24 -1.92 3.38 -3.60
N HIS A 25 -2.86 2.64 -3.01
CA HIS A 25 -3.61 1.60 -3.68
C HIS A 25 -4.44 2.17 -4.84
N GLY A 26 -5.24 3.20 -4.59
CA GLY A 26 -6.09 3.83 -5.61
C GLY A 26 -5.30 4.49 -6.75
N THR A 27 -4.22 5.21 -6.42
CA THR A 27 -3.38 5.88 -7.43
C THR A 27 -2.66 4.89 -8.31
N SER A 28 -2.08 3.84 -7.74
CA SER A 28 -1.38 2.81 -8.50
C SER A 28 -2.33 2.03 -9.42
N MET A 29 -3.47 1.57 -8.91
CA MET A 29 -4.48 0.88 -9.73
C MET A 29 -4.97 1.74 -10.89
N LEU A 30 -5.32 3.01 -10.63
CA LEU A 30 -5.77 3.91 -11.70
C LEU A 30 -4.68 4.13 -12.76
N ALA A 31 -3.44 4.38 -12.33
CA ALA A 31 -2.36 4.69 -13.25
C ALA A 31 -1.95 3.49 -14.13
N LEU A 32 -1.96 2.27 -13.57
CA LEU A 32 -1.69 1.03 -14.29
C LEU A 32 -2.87 0.65 -15.19
N GLY A 33 -4.12 0.74 -14.72
CA GLY A 33 -5.30 0.46 -15.53
C GLY A 33 -5.41 1.39 -16.75
N LEU A 34 -5.19 2.70 -16.58
CA LEU A 34 -5.14 3.65 -17.70
C LEU A 34 -4.04 3.34 -18.71
N HIS A 35 -2.95 2.70 -18.28
CA HIS A 35 -1.88 2.24 -19.16
C HIS A 35 -2.29 1.00 -19.95
N GLU A 36 -2.83 0.00 -19.27
CA GLU A 36 -3.30 -1.27 -19.84
C GLU A 36 -4.42 -1.04 -20.86
N ASP A 37 -5.36 -0.14 -20.56
CA ASP A 37 -6.45 0.25 -21.45
C ASP A 37 -5.99 1.12 -22.63
N GLY A 38 -4.71 1.51 -22.67
CA GLY A 38 -4.14 2.35 -23.73
C GLY A 38 -4.58 3.82 -23.70
N VAL A 39 -5.26 4.26 -22.63
CA VAL A 39 -5.71 5.66 -22.46
C VAL A 39 -4.52 6.59 -22.25
N ILE A 40 -3.55 6.19 -21.41
CA ILE A 40 -2.33 6.95 -21.15
C ILE A 40 -1.11 6.00 -21.21
N LYS A 41 -0.21 6.22 -22.17
CA LYS A 41 1.04 5.46 -22.23
C LYS A 41 2.04 5.95 -21.17
N GLN A 42 2.23 5.15 -20.12
CA GLN A 42 3.21 5.43 -19.07
C GLN A 42 4.62 5.01 -19.52
N PRO A 43 5.67 5.83 -19.24
CA PRO A 43 7.06 5.40 -19.36
C PRO A 43 7.39 4.22 -18.43
N GLU A 44 8.37 3.39 -18.80
CA GLU A 44 8.76 2.20 -18.02
C GLU A 44 9.07 2.52 -16.55
N GLU A 45 9.86 3.56 -16.32
CA GLU A 45 10.22 4.01 -14.96
C GLU A 45 8.98 4.35 -14.12
N LYS A 46 7.94 4.93 -14.72
CA LYS A 46 6.69 5.26 -14.01
C LYS A 46 5.86 4.01 -13.71
N LYS A 47 5.84 3.03 -14.62
CA LYS A 47 5.14 1.76 -14.37
C LYS A 47 5.76 1.03 -13.18
N ILE A 48 7.09 0.99 -13.11
CA ILE A 48 7.81 0.41 -11.96
C ILE A 48 7.38 1.12 -10.67
N VAL A 49 7.36 2.47 -10.66
CA VAL A 49 6.92 3.23 -9.48
C VAL A 49 5.48 2.91 -9.08
N PHE A 50 4.55 2.85 -10.02
CA PHE A 50 3.15 2.53 -9.71
C PHE A 50 2.96 1.08 -9.26
N ALA A 51 3.67 0.12 -9.87
CA ALA A 51 3.65 -1.27 -9.44
C ALA A 51 4.21 -1.43 -8.01
N THR A 52 5.34 -0.79 -7.71
CA THR A 52 5.90 -0.77 -6.35
C THR A 52 4.94 -0.12 -5.36
N MET A 53 4.30 0.99 -5.75
CA MET A 53 3.30 1.65 -4.91
C MET A 53 2.10 0.72 -4.62
N HIS A 54 1.65 -0.06 -5.60
CA HIS A 54 0.58 -1.04 -5.43
C HIS A 54 0.98 -2.14 -4.43
N VAL A 55 2.14 -2.77 -4.63
CA VAL A 55 2.65 -3.82 -3.74
C VAL A 55 2.80 -3.31 -2.30
N LEU A 56 3.43 -2.15 -2.12
CA LEU A 56 3.61 -1.56 -0.78
C LEU A 56 2.27 -1.15 -0.14
N SER A 57 1.24 -0.82 -0.92
CA SER A 57 -0.08 -0.51 -0.36
C SER A 57 -0.72 -1.74 0.30
N HIS A 58 -0.52 -2.95 -0.24
CA HIS A 58 -0.96 -4.18 0.41
C HIS A 58 -0.13 -4.54 1.63
N VAL A 59 1.20 -4.29 1.61
CA VAL A 59 2.03 -4.46 2.81
C VAL A 59 1.54 -3.57 3.96
N ILE A 60 1.20 -2.31 3.67
CA ILE A 60 0.67 -1.40 4.69
C ILE A 60 -0.71 -1.87 5.18
N GLU A 61 -1.58 -2.33 4.28
CA GLU A 61 -2.89 -2.90 4.60
C GLU A 61 -2.77 -4.10 5.55
N ASP A 62 -1.88 -5.04 5.25
CA ASP A 62 -1.61 -6.21 6.09
C ASP A 62 -1.14 -5.83 7.49
N VAL A 63 -0.23 -4.86 7.59
CA VAL A 63 0.25 -4.35 8.88
C VAL A 63 -0.87 -3.66 9.66
N LEU A 64 -1.71 -2.86 8.99
CA LEU A 64 -2.88 -2.24 9.61
C LEU A 64 -3.90 -3.28 10.10
N ASN A 65 -4.00 -4.41 9.40
CA ASN A 65 -4.81 -5.57 9.79
C ASN A 65 -4.16 -6.46 10.88
N GLY A 66 -2.97 -6.09 11.35
CA GLY A 66 -2.30 -6.73 12.49
C GLY A 66 -1.30 -7.82 12.13
N LYS A 67 -0.93 -7.98 10.85
CA LYS A 67 0.20 -8.83 10.44
C LYS A 67 1.53 -8.19 10.90
N ASP A 68 2.53 -9.00 11.22
CA ASP A 68 3.87 -8.49 11.48
C ASP A 68 4.46 -7.84 10.22
N ALA A 69 5.24 -6.78 10.39
CA ALA A 69 5.78 -6.02 9.26
C ALA A 69 6.77 -6.83 8.42
N LEU A 70 7.55 -7.74 9.02
CA LEU A 70 8.46 -8.61 8.28
C LEU A 70 7.70 -9.69 7.52
N ASP A 71 6.65 -10.26 8.13
CA ASP A 71 5.81 -11.26 7.48
C ASP A 71 5.06 -10.63 6.29
N ALA A 72 4.42 -9.47 6.48
CA ALA A 72 3.73 -8.74 5.41
C ALA A 72 4.67 -8.40 4.23
N MET A 73 5.90 -7.99 4.53
CA MET A 73 6.89 -7.70 3.50
C MET A 73 7.41 -8.97 2.81
N SER A 74 7.56 -10.07 3.56
CA SER A 74 7.99 -11.35 3.02
C SER A 74 6.97 -11.88 2.02
N ASP A 75 5.69 -11.89 2.39
CA ASP A 75 4.60 -12.34 1.52
C ASP A 75 4.55 -11.52 0.21
N ALA A 76 4.77 -10.21 0.31
CA ALA A 76 4.79 -9.33 -0.87
C ALA A 76 6.00 -9.53 -1.80
N LEU A 77 7.16 -9.95 -1.26
CA LEU A 77 8.38 -10.18 -2.05
C LEU A 77 8.48 -11.61 -2.60
N PHE A 78 7.86 -12.55 -1.91
CA PHE A 78 7.86 -13.97 -2.22
C PHE A 78 6.42 -14.47 -2.21
N PRO A 79 5.57 -13.98 -3.15
CA PRO A 79 4.19 -14.45 -3.22
C PRO A 79 4.19 -15.95 -3.50
N ASP A 80 3.33 -16.68 -2.80
CA ASP A 80 3.12 -18.10 -3.08
C ASP A 80 2.59 -18.22 -4.53
N GLU A 81 3.26 -19.01 -5.38
CA GLU A 81 2.95 -19.16 -6.82
C GLU A 81 1.56 -19.78 -7.12
N ASP A 82 0.75 -20.05 -6.09
CA ASP A 82 -0.55 -20.72 -6.19
C ASP A 82 -1.76 -19.77 -6.06
N GLU A 83 -1.55 -18.45 -5.89
CA GLU A 83 -2.62 -17.43 -5.88
C GLU A 83 -2.65 -16.63 -7.20
N ASP A 84 -3.03 -17.29 -8.31
CA ASP A 84 -3.42 -16.66 -9.59
C ASP A 84 -4.95 -16.65 -9.79
#